data_AF-A0A4Q8MAL4-F1
#
_entry.id   AF-A0A4Q8MAL4-F1
#
_cell.length_a   1.000
_cell.length_b   1.000
_cell.length_c   1.000
_cell.angle_alpha   90.00
_cell.angle_beta   90.00
_cell.angle_gamma   90.00
#
_symmetry.space_group_name_H-M   'P 1'
#
loop_
_entity.id
_entity.type
_entity.pdbx_description
1 polymer ?
#
loop_
_entity_poly.entity_id
_entity_poly.type
_entity_poly.pdbx_seq_one_letter_code
_entity_poly.pdbx_strand_id
1 'polypeptide(L)'
;MAAGVTAIGQANASVSLPGPGSPVPGPGFALVSGVRPRTLVIETLRPKAGERFPWSGHLGLAQLARVLDKLMSVRTSLVFTNTRAQAELWHQALASVWPEALETLALHHGSLGPKLRAQAEAGLRAGTLRCVVATSSLDLGVDFPAVDQVLQVGSPKGIARLLQRAGRARHRPGEAGHVVCVPTHALELVEYAAARQAIARNAIEPRHAPRLSLDVLAQHCVTLALGGGFEADALLAEVRNTQAFAALDEVTWRAVLDFIERGGSALDRYPDFHKVVRDEDGVYRVHDRKVALRHRLSIGTITSDGAVQVKFLRGGGLGSIEEQFVGRLRRGDRFQFAGRTLELVRLEDMTAYVRVAKRGDGTVPKWMGGRMPLSSELGHEVEAVFGGDHSAPELRAIAPLLSLQARLSALPAPGSLLCERVKARDGLHVFLYPFAGRQVHEGLAALLALRWGRLHANTFAFAANDYGLVLSPANAVELDEDTLRALLSPERLLEDLTASLNLGELARRQFREIARVAGLLPPSLPGKTPRSMRQLQASSGLLFDVLTRHDPDHLLLHQAQRELFSGLLELDRLTDTLHDCARRQLRLCAPASLTPLSFPLWAESLRGQLSTEDWSTRVQRAAQQLERKHGR
;
A
#
# COMPACT_ATOMS: atom_id res chain seq x y z
N MET A 1 7.28 -57.36 -33.50
CA MET A 1 8.69 -57.02 -33.21
C MET A 1 8.65 -55.82 -32.26
N ALA A 2 8.62 -56.03 -30.95
CA ALA A 2 9.79 -56.23 -30.07
C ALA A 2 10.79 -55.06 -30.23
N ALA A 3 11.27 -54.34 -29.22
CA ALA A 3 11.10 -54.33 -27.78
C ALA A 3 11.77 -53.01 -27.31
N GLY A 4 11.47 -52.51 -26.10
CA GLY A 4 12.22 -51.37 -25.55
C GLY A 4 11.70 -50.75 -24.27
N VAL A 5 11.19 -51.56 -23.34
CA VAL A 5 11.02 -51.16 -21.94
C VAL A 5 12.41 -51.12 -21.32
N THR A 6 12.80 -49.99 -20.72
CA THR A 6 13.97 -49.93 -19.84
C THR A 6 13.56 -49.39 -18.48
N ALA A 7 14.09 -50.04 -17.46
CA ALA A 7 13.52 -50.19 -16.13
C ALA A 7 13.81 -49.03 -15.17
N ILE A 8 12.99 -49.06 -14.13
CA ILE A 8 13.00 -48.29 -12.89
C ILE A 8 14.35 -48.46 -12.18
N GLY A 9 15.00 -47.34 -11.86
CA GLY A 9 16.11 -47.27 -10.90
C GLY A 9 15.70 -46.41 -9.71
N GLN A 10 15.51 -47.04 -8.56
CA GLN A 10 15.42 -46.36 -7.27
C GLN A 10 16.79 -45.74 -6.93
N ALA A 11 16.79 -44.45 -6.60
CA ALA A 11 17.87 -43.82 -5.85
C ALA A 11 17.27 -42.84 -4.85
N ASN A 12 17.28 -43.25 -3.57
CA ASN A 12 17.12 -42.36 -2.43
C ASN A 12 18.26 -41.36 -2.41
N ALA A 13 17.96 -40.07 -2.55
CA ALA A 13 18.84 -38.97 -2.14
C ALA A 13 18.01 -37.71 -1.87
N SER A 14 17.83 -37.42 -0.58
CA SER A 14 17.53 -36.10 0.02
C SER A 14 16.81 -35.07 -0.87
N VAL A 15 15.48 -35.00 -0.76
CA VAL A 15 14.70 -33.86 -1.25
C VAL A 15 15.07 -32.65 -0.39
N SER A 16 15.95 -31.80 -0.90
CA SER A 16 16.13 -30.44 -0.41
C SER A 16 14.84 -29.66 -0.67
N LEU A 17 14.17 -29.23 0.40
CA LEU A 17 13.05 -28.29 0.34
C LEU A 17 13.46 -27.06 -0.50
N PRO A 18 12.73 -26.70 -1.56
CA PRO A 18 13.00 -25.45 -2.26
C PRO A 18 12.64 -24.27 -1.35
N GLY A 19 13.59 -23.35 -1.18
CA GLY A 19 13.41 -22.13 -0.40
C GLY A 19 12.30 -21.21 -0.96
N PRO A 20 11.79 -20.27 -0.15
CA PRO A 20 10.75 -19.35 -0.57
C PRO A 20 11.30 -18.39 -1.62
N GLY A 21 10.73 -18.37 -2.83
CA GLY A 21 11.04 -17.33 -3.82
C GLY A 21 11.08 -17.73 -5.29
N SER A 22 11.02 -19.02 -5.64
CA SER A 22 10.82 -19.42 -7.05
C SER A 22 9.33 -19.65 -7.33
N PRO A 23 8.71 -18.95 -8.29
CA PRO A 23 7.49 -19.44 -8.90
C PRO A 23 7.89 -20.65 -9.73
N VAL A 24 7.91 -21.82 -9.11
CA VAL A 24 7.81 -23.06 -9.87
C VAL A 24 6.34 -23.10 -10.30
N PRO A 25 5.99 -22.86 -11.57
CA PRO A 25 4.69 -23.30 -12.04
C PRO A 25 4.63 -24.80 -11.71
N GLY A 26 3.62 -25.22 -10.94
CA GLY A 26 3.35 -26.65 -10.82
C GLY A 26 3.37 -27.26 -12.23
N PRO A 27 3.94 -28.45 -12.43
CA PRO A 27 4.03 -29.04 -13.76
C PRO A 27 2.63 -29.04 -14.40
N GLY A 28 2.44 -28.27 -15.49
CA GLY A 28 1.17 -28.24 -16.25
C GLY A 28 0.60 -26.89 -16.66
N PHE A 29 1.12 -25.74 -16.21
CA PHE A 29 0.57 -24.43 -16.64
C PHE A 29 1.25 -23.90 -17.91
N ALA A 30 0.49 -23.77 -19.00
CA ALA A 30 0.94 -23.10 -20.21
C ALA A 30 0.82 -21.58 -20.06
N LEU A 31 1.91 -20.84 -20.32
CA LEU A 31 1.85 -19.39 -20.47
C LEU A 31 1.19 -19.06 -21.82
N VAL A 32 -0.11 -18.74 -21.80
CA VAL A 32 -0.82 -18.29 -23.00
C VAL A 32 -0.56 -16.80 -23.19
N SER A 33 0.32 -16.48 -24.13
CA SER A 33 0.61 -15.10 -24.55
C SER A 33 0.08 -14.90 -25.97
N GLY A 34 -0.88 -14.00 -26.11
CA GLY A 34 -1.34 -13.50 -27.40
C GLY A 34 -0.91 -12.04 -27.53
N VAL A 35 -0.27 -11.70 -28.65
CA VAL A 35 0.10 -10.34 -29.12
C VAL A 35 1.54 -9.89 -28.81
N ARG A 36 2.19 -9.27 -29.81
CA ARG A 36 3.49 -8.58 -29.69
C ARG A 36 3.42 -7.49 -28.61
N PRO A 37 4.45 -7.30 -27.77
CA PRO A 37 4.47 -6.23 -26.79
C PRO A 37 4.25 -4.87 -27.46
N ARG A 38 3.30 -4.07 -26.95
CA ARG A 38 3.10 -2.69 -27.42
C ARG A 38 4.35 -1.87 -27.13
N THR A 39 4.75 -1.02 -28.07
CA THR A 39 5.81 -0.04 -27.83
C THR A 39 5.31 0.99 -26.82
N LEU A 40 6.10 1.28 -25.79
CA LEU A 40 5.79 2.25 -24.75
C LEU A 40 6.72 3.46 -24.87
N VAL A 41 6.16 4.66 -24.91
CA VAL A 41 6.91 5.91 -24.82
C VAL A 41 6.79 6.45 -23.40
N ILE A 42 7.93 6.50 -22.70
CA ILE A 42 8.05 7.09 -21.37
C ILE A 42 8.74 8.44 -21.51
N GLU A 43 8.04 9.51 -21.16
CA GLU A 43 8.57 10.87 -21.10
C GLU A 43 8.60 11.35 -19.65
N THR A 44 9.71 11.93 -19.19
CA THR A 44 9.79 12.52 -17.85
C THR A 44 9.82 14.04 -17.92
N LEU A 45 8.91 14.72 -17.21
CA LEU A 45 8.93 16.17 -17.05
C LEU A 45 10.07 16.58 -16.12
N ARG A 46 11.15 17.06 -16.72
CA ARG A 46 12.35 17.50 -16.01
C ARG A 46 12.29 19.01 -15.73
N PRO A 47 12.90 19.49 -14.63
CA PRO A 47 13.07 20.92 -14.41
C PRO A 47 13.84 21.56 -15.57
N LYS A 48 13.59 22.85 -15.85
CA LYS A 48 14.40 23.60 -16.82
C LYS A 48 15.83 23.72 -16.30
N ALA A 49 16.79 23.93 -17.21
CA ALA A 49 18.17 24.15 -16.82
C ALA A 49 18.28 25.32 -15.81
N GLY A 50 18.92 25.08 -14.66
CA GLY A 50 19.09 26.07 -13.59
C GLY A 50 17.91 26.18 -12.60
N GLU A 51 16.77 25.53 -12.86
CA GLU A 51 15.66 25.47 -11.91
C GLU A 51 15.97 24.46 -10.81
N ARG A 52 15.96 24.94 -9.56
CA ARG A 52 16.18 24.09 -8.39
C ARG A 52 14.90 23.31 -8.09
N PHE A 53 15.03 21.99 -8.04
CA PHE A 53 13.93 21.10 -7.71
C PHE A 53 14.00 20.73 -6.22
N PRO A 54 12.89 20.76 -5.47
CA PRO A 54 12.91 20.56 -4.03
C PRO A 54 13.43 19.17 -3.68
N TRP A 55 14.20 19.08 -2.59
CA TRP A 55 14.75 17.82 -2.09
C TRP A 55 13.64 16.86 -1.60
N SER A 56 12.52 17.39 -1.10
CA SER A 56 11.40 16.59 -0.59
C SER A 56 10.04 17.29 -0.66
N GLY A 57 8.96 16.50 -0.54
CA GLY A 57 7.74 16.93 0.15
C GLY A 57 6.84 17.97 -0.52
N HIS A 58 6.80 18.05 -1.86
CA HIS A 58 5.85 18.94 -2.54
C HIS A 58 4.74 18.13 -3.22
N LEU A 59 3.54 18.72 -3.33
CA LEU A 59 2.41 18.12 -4.04
C LEU A 59 2.63 18.00 -5.56
N GLY A 60 3.76 18.52 -6.05
CA GLY A 60 4.12 18.60 -7.47
C GLY A 60 3.57 19.82 -8.19
N LEU A 61 2.81 20.70 -7.52
CA LEU A 61 2.15 21.84 -8.16
C LEU A 61 3.12 22.86 -8.79
N ALA A 62 4.42 22.83 -8.45
CA ALA A 62 5.45 23.55 -9.20
C ALA A 62 5.49 23.16 -10.69
N GLN A 63 5.03 21.96 -11.03
CA GLN A 63 4.92 21.45 -12.40
C GLN A 63 3.60 21.82 -13.08
N LEU A 64 2.68 22.54 -12.42
CA LEU A 64 1.32 22.79 -12.91
C LEU A 64 1.30 23.35 -14.33
N ALA A 65 2.15 24.34 -14.63
CA ALA A 65 2.25 24.92 -15.97
C ALA A 65 2.68 23.88 -17.02
N ARG A 66 3.71 23.07 -16.73
CA ARG A 66 4.19 22.02 -17.65
C ARG A 66 3.17 20.90 -17.85
N VAL A 67 2.45 20.55 -16.79
CA VAL A 67 1.36 19.60 -16.84
C VAL A 67 0.24 20.15 -17.72
N LEU A 68 -0.16 21.41 -17.52
CA LEU A 68 -1.17 22.05 -18.36
C LEU A 68 -0.75 22.06 -19.83
N ASP A 69 0.49 22.46 -20.14
CA ASP A 69 1.01 22.43 -21.52
C ASP A 69 0.87 21.03 -22.15
N LYS A 70 1.19 19.97 -21.39
CA LYS A 70 1.03 18.59 -21.86
C LYS A 70 -0.43 18.21 -22.02
N LEU A 71 -1.31 18.56 -21.09
CA LEU A 71 -2.74 18.29 -21.18
C LEU A 71 -3.37 18.97 -22.40
N MET A 72 -2.93 20.18 -22.74
CA MET A 72 -3.41 20.93 -23.90
C MET A 72 -2.83 20.42 -25.24
N SER A 73 -1.73 19.65 -25.21
CA SER A 73 -1.08 19.12 -26.42
C SER A 73 -1.81 17.93 -27.08
N VAL A 74 -2.77 17.31 -26.39
CA VAL A 74 -3.54 16.15 -26.89
C VAL A 74 -5.01 16.27 -26.50
N ARG A 75 -5.93 15.54 -27.15
CA ARG A 75 -7.37 15.71 -26.96
C ARG A 75 -7.84 15.25 -25.59
N THR A 76 -7.44 14.05 -25.16
CA THR A 76 -7.89 13.49 -23.87
C THR A 76 -6.72 12.89 -23.11
N SER A 77 -6.60 13.27 -21.83
CA SER A 77 -5.55 12.83 -20.92
C SER A 77 -6.14 12.25 -19.64
N LEU A 78 -5.44 11.26 -19.07
CA LEU A 78 -5.73 10.73 -17.75
C LEU A 78 -4.58 11.05 -16.80
N VAL A 79 -4.85 11.81 -15.73
CA VAL A 79 -3.84 12.21 -14.75
C VAL A 79 -3.98 11.34 -13.51
N PHE A 80 -3.05 10.42 -13.29
CA PHE A 80 -3.00 9.60 -12.09
C PHE A 80 -2.25 10.29 -10.97
N THR A 81 -2.81 10.19 -9.76
CA THR A 81 -2.20 10.61 -8.51
C THR A 81 -2.19 9.44 -7.53
N ASN A 82 -1.29 9.47 -6.54
CA ASN A 82 -1.14 8.35 -5.62
C ASN A 82 -2.14 8.37 -4.46
N THR A 83 -2.73 9.53 -4.16
CA THR A 83 -3.69 9.67 -3.06
C THR A 83 -4.91 10.47 -3.50
N ARG A 84 -6.05 10.20 -2.85
CA ARG A 84 -7.30 10.96 -3.08
C ARG A 84 -7.12 12.45 -2.79
N ALA A 85 -6.36 12.79 -1.75
CA ALA A 85 -6.03 14.17 -1.42
C ALA A 85 -5.23 14.87 -2.53
N GLN A 86 -4.24 14.17 -3.10
CA GLN A 86 -3.47 14.69 -4.23
C GLN A 86 -4.36 14.86 -5.48
N ALA A 87 -5.31 13.94 -5.73
CA ALA A 87 -6.26 14.06 -6.84
C ALA A 87 -7.13 15.33 -6.73
N GLU A 88 -7.72 15.56 -5.55
CA GLU A 88 -8.55 16.75 -5.28
C GLU A 88 -7.74 18.05 -5.46
N LEU A 89 -6.51 18.09 -4.91
CA LEU A 89 -5.62 19.25 -5.01
C LEU A 89 -5.19 19.54 -6.44
N TRP A 90 -4.83 18.51 -7.22
CA TRP A 90 -4.46 18.69 -8.63
C TRP A 90 -5.65 19.10 -9.48
N HIS A 91 -6.83 18.52 -9.24
CA HIS A 91 -8.05 18.94 -9.91
C HIS A 91 -8.36 20.42 -9.64
N GLN A 92 -8.27 20.86 -8.38
CA GLN A 92 -8.49 22.26 -8.03
C GLN A 92 -7.45 23.19 -8.67
N ALA A 93 -6.17 22.81 -8.62
CA ALA A 93 -5.09 23.60 -9.20
C ALA A 93 -5.22 23.71 -10.72
N LEU A 94 -5.64 22.64 -11.40
CA LEU A 94 -5.92 22.68 -12.84
C LEU A 94 -7.17 23.53 -13.13
N ALA A 95 -8.23 23.38 -12.35
CA ALA A 95 -9.47 24.15 -12.53
C ALA A 95 -9.26 25.66 -12.41
N SER A 96 -8.33 26.13 -11.57
CA SER A 96 -8.06 27.57 -11.41
C SER A 96 -7.34 28.20 -12.61
N VAL A 97 -6.69 27.39 -13.46
CA VAL A 97 -5.95 27.84 -14.65
C VAL A 97 -6.47 27.19 -15.93
N TRP A 98 -7.64 26.55 -15.87
CA TRP A 98 -8.17 25.76 -16.98
C TRP A 98 -8.64 26.69 -18.12
N PRO A 99 -8.10 26.54 -19.34
CA PRO A 99 -8.42 27.45 -20.45
C PRO A 99 -9.70 27.09 -21.21
N GLU A 100 -10.24 25.88 -21.01
CA GLU A 100 -11.47 25.41 -21.65
C GLU A 100 -12.68 25.47 -20.68
N ALA A 101 -13.85 25.08 -21.16
CA ALA A 101 -15.04 24.94 -20.33
C ALA A 101 -14.76 23.93 -19.20
N LEU A 102 -15.03 24.31 -17.94
CA LEU A 102 -14.66 23.52 -16.75
C LEU A 102 -15.28 22.11 -16.75
N GLU A 103 -16.38 21.89 -17.48
CA GLU A 103 -17.01 20.58 -17.62
C GLU A 103 -16.12 19.56 -18.35
N THR A 104 -15.07 20.00 -19.05
CA THR A 104 -14.09 19.14 -19.73
C THR A 104 -13.01 18.58 -18.79
N LEU A 105 -12.95 19.08 -17.55
CA LEU A 105 -12.08 18.61 -16.48
C LEU A 105 -12.92 17.86 -15.43
N ALA A 106 -12.58 16.60 -15.15
CA ALA A 106 -13.28 15.81 -14.14
C ALA A 106 -12.34 15.20 -13.10
N LEU A 107 -12.92 14.78 -11.98
CA LEU A 107 -12.27 14.08 -10.88
C LEU A 107 -12.82 12.66 -10.74
N HIS A 108 -11.97 11.68 -10.46
CA HIS A 108 -12.39 10.30 -10.27
C HIS A 108 -11.62 9.56 -9.16
N HIS A 109 -12.30 9.21 -8.07
CA HIS A 109 -11.76 8.31 -7.05
C HIS A 109 -12.87 7.56 -6.30
N GLY A 110 -12.53 6.47 -5.62
CA GLY A 110 -13.49 5.56 -4.98
C GLY A 110 -14.39 6.19 -3.90
N SER A 111 -13.96 7.30 -3.28
CA SER A 111 -14.78 8.05 -2.34
C SER A 111 -15.93 8.85 -2.99
N LEU A 112 -15.92 9.08 -4.31
CA LEU A 112 -16.97 9.83 -4.99
C LEU A 112 -18.23 8.98 -5.19
N GLY A 113 -19.39 9.65 -5.14
CA GLY A 113 -20.68 9.03 -5.37
C GLY A 113 -20.77 8.34 -6.75
N PRO A 114 -21.51 7.23 -6.88
CA PRO A 114 -21.59 6.46 -8.13
C PRO A 114 -21.99 7.28 -9.36
N LYS A 115 -22.89 8.26 -9.19
CA LYS A 115 -23.33 9.14 -10.29
C LYS A 115 -22.18 9.99 -10.86
N LEU A 116 -21.34 10.56 -10.00
CA LEU A 116 -20.19 11.37 -10.42
C LEU A 116 -19.15 10.52 -11.14
N ARG A 117 -18.88 9.30 -10.62
CA ARG A 117 -17.97 8.35 -11.26
C ARG A 117 -18.46 7.94 -12.65
N ALA A 118 -19.73 7.54 -12.75
CA ALA A 118 -20.35 7.16 -14.03
C ALA A 118 -20.32 8.31 -15.06
N GLN A 119 -20.51 9.56 -14.63
CA GLN A 119 -20.41 10.73 -15.50
C GLN A 119 -19.00 10.92 -16.05
N ALA A 120 -17.96 10.80 -15.20
CA ALA A 120 -16.57 10.89 -15.63
C ALA A 120 -16.18 9.73 -16.57
N GLU A 121 -16.59 8.50 -16.27
CA GLU A 121 -16.36 7.33 -17.12
C GLU A 121 -17.06 7.47 -18.49
N ALA A 122 -18.30 7.95 -18.51
CA ALA A 122 -19.05 8.19 -19.74
C ALA A 122 -18.41 9.31 -20.58
N GLY A 123 -17.98 10.40 -19.95
CA GLY A 123 -17.32 11.51 -20.64
C GLY A 123 -15.94 11.14 -21.21
N LEU A 124 -15.17 10.29 -20.51
CA LEU A 124 -13.95 9.69 -21.03
C LEU A 124 -14.23 8.80 -22.25
N ARG A 125 -15.23 7.92 -22.14
CA ARG A 125 -15.62 7.01 -23.23
C ARG A 125 -16.11 7.75 -24.47
N ALA A 126 -16.86 8.84 -24.27
CA ALA A 126 -17.38 9.68 -25.34
C ALA A 126 -16.35 10.67 -25.91
N GLY A 127 -15.17 10.82 -25.27
CA GLY A 127 -14.16 11.80 -25.67
C GLY A 127 -14.63 13.25 -25.54
N THR A 128 -15.57 13.52 -24.62
CA THR A 128 -16.06 14.86 -24.27
C THR A 128 -15.23 15.50 -23.15
N LEU A 129 -14.52 14.69 -22.37
CA LEU A 129 -13.57 15.16 -21.36
C LEU A 129 -12.18 15.28 -21.96
N ARG A 130 -11.52 16.39 -21.65
CA ARG A 130 -10.10 16.61 -21.98
C ARG A 130 -9.18 16.06 -20.90
N CYS A 131 -9.58 16.15 -19.64
CA CYS A 131 -8.76 15.65 -18.55
C CYS A 131 -9.60 15.02 -17.46
N VAL A 132 -9.18 13.85 -16.98
CA VAL A 132 -9.67 13.28 -15.73
C VAL A 132 -8.52 13.11 -14.76
N VAL A 133 -8.61 13.73 -13.59
CA VAL A 133 -7.68 13.51 -12.48
C VAL A 133 -8.20 12.34 -11.65
N ALA A 134 -7.40 11.29 -11.52
CA ALA A 134 -7.83 10.04 -10.91
C ALA A 134 -6.81 9.45 -9.93
N THR A 135 -7.31 8.58 -9.06
CA THR A 135 -6.46 7.62 -8.31
C THR A 135 -6.49 6.25 -9.01
N SER A 136 -6.08 5.19 -8.31
CA SER A 136 -6.16 3.81 -8.80
C SER A 136 -7.56 3.29 -9.15
N SER A 137 -8.60 4.09 -8.95
CA SER A 137 -9.97 3.77 -9.34
C SER A 137 -10.17 3.58 -10.85
N LEU A 138 -9.22 4.06 -11.67
CA LEU A 138 -9.21 3.87 -13.13
C LEU A 138 -7.98 3.06 -13.59
N ASP A 139 -7.23 2.41 -12.68
CA ASP A 139 -6.04 1.62 -13.03
C ASP A 139 -6.42 0.34 -13.80
N LEU A 140 -7.57 -0.27 -13.50
CA LEU A 140 -7.97 -1.61 -13.96
C LEU A 140 -9.41 -1.66 -14.49
N GLY A 141 -9.65 -2.50 -15.52
CA GLY A 141 -10.98 -3.00 -15.88
C GLY A 141 -11.84 -2.16 -16.82
N VAL A 142 -11.40 -0.98 -17.27
CA VAL A 142 -12.17 -0.11 -18.18
C VAL A 142 -11.31 0.35 -19.36
N ASP A 143 -11.78 0.06 -20.57
CA ASP A 143 -11.15 0.54 -21.81
C ASP A 143 -11.67 1.95 -22.14
N PHE A 144 -10.74 2.88 -22.38
CA PHE A 144 -11.03 4.26 -22.77
C PHE A 144 -10.32 4.59 -24.08
N PRO A 145 -10.89 4.20 -25.25
CA PRO A 145 -10.23 4.34 -26.55
C PRO A 145 -9.91 5.78 -26.98
N ALA A 146 -10.49 6.77 -26.27
CA ALA A 146 -10.28 8.19 -26.51
C ALA A 146 -9.05 8.77 -25.79
N VAL A 147 -8.47 8.06 -24.81
CA VAL A 147 -7.33 8.58 -24.02
C VAL A 147 -6.05 8.55 -24.86
N ASP A 148 -5.48 9.71 -25.14
CA ASP A 148 -4.29 9.87 -25.97
C ASP A 148 -2.98 9.71 -25.19
N GLN A 149 -2.99 10.11 -23.91
CA GLN A 149 -1.82 10.05 -23.02
C GLN A 149 -2.23 9.88 -21.56
N VAL A 150 -1.28 9.40 -20.76
CA VAL A 150 -1.42 9.28 -19.31
C VAL A 150 -0.35 10.10 -18.63
N LEU A 151 -0.71 10.87 -17.61
CA LEU A 151 0.24 11.56 -16.74
C LEU A 151 0.32 10.83 -15.40
N GLN A 152 1.51 10.50 -14.95
CA GLN A 152 1.76 9.91 -13.63
C GLN A 152 2.33 10.99 -12.71
N VAL A 153 1.54 11.47 -11.74
CA VAL A 153 1.99 12.48 -10.77
C VAL A 153 2.59 11.83 -9.54
N GLY A 154 3.81 12.24 -9.23
CA GLY A 154 4.62 11.65 -8.17
C GLY A 154 5.10 10.26 -8.53
N SER A 155 5.87 9.67 -7.63
CA SER A 155 6.43 8.32 -7.72
C SER A 155 5.47 7.32 -8.37
N PRO A 156 5.93 6.45 -9.31
CA PRO A 156 5.09 5.39 -9.84
C PRO A 156 4.73 4.34 -8.77
N LYS A 157 5.47 4.29 -7.66
CA LYS A 157 5.39 3.30 -6.56
C LYS A 157 5.62 1.84 -6.96
N GLY A 158 5.50 1.51 -8.24
CA GLY A 158 5.87 0.22 -8.81
C GLY A 158 5.88 0.26 -10.33
N ILE A 159 6.66 -0.63 -10.91
CA ILE A 159 6.94 -0.77 -12.35
C ILE A 159 5.70 -1.33 -13.06
N ALA A 160 5.11 -2.43 -12.57
CA ALA A 160 3.91 -3.03 -13.13
C ALA A 160 2.74 -2.03 -13.15
N ARG A 161 2.63 -1.18 -12.12
CA ARG A 161 1.62 -0.12 -12.09
C ARG A 161 1.86 0.91 -13.18
N LEU A 162 3.09 1.38 -13.34
CA LEU A 162 3.42 2.35 -14.38
C LEU A 162 3.06 1.79 -15.77
N LEU A 163 3.37 0.52 -16.02
CA LEU A 163 2.99 -0.19 -17.24
C LEU A 163 1.47 -0.31 -17.42
N GLN A 164 0.75 -0.70 -16.36
CA GLN A 164 -0.72 -0.81 -16.39
C GLN A 164 -1.39 0.55 -16.68
N ARG A 165 -0.91 1.61 -16.03
CA ARG A 165 -1.38 2.98 -16.25
C ARG A 165 -1.06 3.44 -17.66
N ALA A 166 0.16 3.23 -18.13
CA ALA A 166 0.56 3.59 -19.47
C ALA A 166 -0.25 2.85 -20.55
N GLY A 167 -0.66 1.61 -20.26
CA GLY A 167 -1.57 0.84 -21.11
C GLY A 167 -2.96 1.48 -21.30
N ARG A 168 -3.34 2.48 -20.49
CA ARG A 168 -4.59 3.24 -20.67
C ARG A 168 -4.50 4.29 -21.78
N ALA A 169 -3.30 4.69 -22.18
CA ALA A 169 -3.11 5.58 -23.32
C ALA A 169 -3.14 4.79 -24.63
N ARG A 170 -3.86 5.30 -25.63
CA ARG A 170 -3.93 4.77 -27.00
C ARG A 170 -4.14 3.26 -27.01
N HIS A 171 -5.23 2.82 -26.39
CA HIS A 171 -5.55 1.40 -26.25
C HIS A 171 -6.06 0.78 -27.56
N ARG A 172 -5.28 0.89 -28.65
CA ARG A 172 -5.55 0.38 -30.00
C ARG A 172 -4.40 -0.52 -30.45
N PRO A 173 -4.66 -1.62 -31.18
CA PRO A 173 -3.59 -2.44 -31.77
C PRO A 173 -2.66 -1.60 -32.65
N GLY A 174 -1.35 -1.71 -32.44
CA GLY A 174 -0.32 -1.03 -33.23
C GLY A 174 0.04 0.40 -32.78
N GLU A 175 -0.72 1.01 -31.87
CA GLU A 175 -0.38 2.32 -31.31
C GLU A 175 0.47 2.19 -30.04
N ALA A 176 1.44 3.11 -29.89
CA ALA A 176 2.30 3.17 -28.72
C ALA A 176 1.59 3.88 -27.56
N GLY A 177 1.62 3.27 -26.37
CA GLY A 177 1.18 3.95 -25.15
C GLY A 177 2.13 5.10 -24.84
N HIS A 178 1.60 6.27 -24.45
CA HIS A 178 2.41 7.41 -24.03
C HIS A 178 2.12 7.76 -22.58
N VAL A 179 3.17 7.68 -21.75
CA VAL A 179 3.13 8.08 -20.35
C VAL A 179 4.08 9.23 -20.09
N VAL A 180 3.56 10.26 -19.44
CA VAL A 180 4.29 11.44 -18.99
C VAL A 180 4.47 11.37 -17.48
N CYS A 181 5.68 11.12 -17.04
CA CYS A 181 6.11 11.03 -15.66
C CYS A 181 6.33 12.44 -15.09
N VAL A 182 5.57 12.79 -14.06
CA VAL A 182 5.56 14.13 -13.43
C VAL A 182 6.15 13.99 -12.02
N PRO A 183 7.47 14.17 -11.83
CA PRO A 183 8.08 14.15 -10.51
C PRO A 183 7.62 15.35 -9.70
N THR A 184 7.51 15.15 -8.39
CA THR A 184 7.10 16.13 -7.38
C THR A 184 8.27 16.61 -6.54
N HIS A 185 9.36 15.83 -6.46
CA HIS A 185 10.64 16.17 -5.85
C HIS A 185 11.82 15.45 -6.54
N ALA A 186 13.06 15.87 -6.25
CA ALA A 186 14.25 15.45 -7.01
C ALA A 186 14.48 13.94 -7.03
N LEU A 187 14.28 13.26 -5.90
CA LEU A 187 14.51 11.82 -5.81
C LEU A 187 13.54 10.99 -6.67
N GLU A 188 12.34 11.49 -7.01
CA GLU A 188 11.43 10.79 -7.94
C GLU A 188 11.97 10.74 -9.38
N LEU A 189 12.92 11.60 -9.76
CA LEU A 189 13.63 11.46 -11.03
C LEU A 189 14.50 10.20 -11.06
N VAL A 190 15.09 9.80 -9.92
CA VAL A 190 15.81 8.53 -9.78
C VAL A 190 14.84 7.37 -9.95
N GLU A 191 13.66 7.45 -9.34
CA GLU A 191 12.62 6.41 -9.46
C GLU A 191 12.14 6.22 -10.89
N TYR A 192 11.96 7.29 -11.66
CA TYR A 192 11.61 7.16 -13.08
C TYR A 192 12.74 6.61 -13.93
N ALA A 193 13.99 6.98 -13.63
CA ALA A 193 15.16 6.37 -14.28
C ALA A 193 15.20 4.85 -14.02
N ALA A 194 15.02 4.44 -12.77
CA ALA A 194 14.97 3.05 -12.32
C ALA A 194 13.82 2.27 -12.97
N ALA A 195 12.60 2.82 -12.94
CA ALA A 195 11.44 2.19 -13.58
C ALA A 195 11.66 1.98 -15.09
N ARG A 196 12.26 2.97 -15.78
CA ARG A 196 12.56 2.84 -17.21
C ARG A 196 13.61 1.75 -17.50
N GLN A 197 14.67 1.65 -16.68
CA GLN A 197 15.67 0.58 -16.82
C GLN A 197 15.07 -0.80 -16.57
N ALA A 198 14.22 -0.95 -15.55
CA ALA A 198 13.53 -2.19 -15.25
C ALA A 198 12.55 -2.60 -16.38
N ILE A 199 11.76 -1.65 -16.89
CA ILE A 199 10.86 -1.86 -18.03
C ILE A 199 11.62 -2.32 -19.27
N ALA A 200 12.77 -1.71 -19.57
CA ALA A 200 13.60 -2.11 -20.70
C ALA A 200 14.10 -3.56 -20.60
N ARG A 201 14.21 -4.10 -19.37
CA ARG A 201 14.57 -5.49 -19.09
C ARG A 201 13.37 -6.42 -18.89
N ASN A 202 12.14 -5.94 -19.06
CA ASN A 202 10.90 -6.65 -18.73
C ASN A 202 10.83 -7.15 -17.27
N ALA A 203 11.50 -6.46 -16.34
CA ALA A 203 11.44 -6.77 -14.93
C ALA A 203 10.24 -6.03 -14.30
N ILE A 204 9.35 -6.78 -13.66
CA ILE A 204 8.18 -6.26 -12.91
C ILE A 204 8.05 -6.97 -11.58
N GLU A 205 7.27 -6.38 -10.66
CA GLU A 205 7.02 -6.97 -9.35
C GLU A 205 6.36 -8.36 -9.44
N PRO A 206 6.82 -9.35 -8.65
CA PRO A 206 6.14 -10.63 -8.52
C PRO A 206 4.82 -10.44 -7.76
N ARG A 207 3.84 -11.29 -8.08
CA ARG A 207 2.59 -11.37 -7.32
C ARG A 207 2.58 -12.63 -6.48
N HIS A 208 2.57 -12.43 -5.17
CA HIS A 208 2.42 -13.52 -4.21
C HIS A 208 0.93 -13.79 -4.00
N ALA A 209 0.51 -15.03 -4.24
CA ALA A 209 -0.84 -15.47 -3.91
C ALA A 209 -0.94 -15.72 -2.40
N PRO A 210 -2.00 -15.23 -1.72
CA PRO A 210 -2.30 -15.62 -0.35
C PRO A 210 -2.41 -17.15 -0.25
N ARG A 211 -1.89 -17.72 0.84
CA ARG A 211 -1.93 -19.15 1.11
C ARG A 211 -2.76 -19.41 2.35
N LEU A 212 -3.57 -20.47 2.28
CA LEU A 212 -4.39 -20.97 3.37
C LEU A 212 -5.28 -19.90 4.01
N SER A 213 -5.89 -19.01 3.22
CA SER A 213 -6.89 -18.04 3.73
C SER A 213 -8.17 -18.78 4.13
N LEU A 214 -8.17 -19.33 5.35
CA LEU A 214 -9.19 -20.27 5.84
C LEU A 214 -10.54 -19.60 6.07
N ASP A 215 -10.56 -18.32 6.40
CA ASP A 215 -11.78 -17.49 6.40
C ASP A 215 -12.50 -17.46 5.05
N VAL A 216 -11.75 -17.31 3.95
CA VAL A 216 -12.28 -17.35 2.58
C VAL A 216 -12.78 -18.75 2.24
N LEU A 217 -12.03 -19.79 2.62
CA LEU A 217 -12.46 -21.18 2.44
C LEU A 217 -13.75 -21.47 3.21
N ALA A 218 -13.84 -21.06 4.47
CA ALA A 218 -15.05 -21.20 5.28
C ALA A 218 -16.24 -20.45 4.67
N GLN A 219 -16.04 -19.21 4.21
CA GLN A 219 -17.07 -18.45 3.49
C GLN A 219 -17.51 -19.16 2.21
N HIS A 220 -16.57 -19.76 1.48
CA HIS A 220 -16.86 -20.51 0.27
C HIS A 220 -17.68 -21.78 0.56
N CYS A 221 -17.32 -22.56 1.59
CA CYS A 221 -18.10 -23.72 2.03
C CYS A 221 -19.55 -23.34 2.37
N VAL A 222 -19.76 -22.26 3.13
CA VAL A 222 -21.13 -21.78 3.44
C VAL A 222 -21.88 -21.36 2.17
N THR A 223 -21.17 -20.79 1.19
CA THR A 223 -21.75 -20.41 -0.12
C THR A 223 -22.22 -21.64 -0.89
N LEU A 224 -21.41 -22.69 -0.96
CA LEU A 224 -21.78 -23.95 -1.61
C LEU A 224 -22.93 -24.66 -0.89
N ALA A 225 -22.91 -24.66 0.45
CA ALA A 225 -23.99 -25.21 1.27
C ALA A 225 -25.34 -24.51 1.04
N LEU A 226 -25.32 -23.23 0.67
CA LEU A 226 -26.51 -22.47 0.23
C LEU A 226 -26.88 -22.74 -1.24
N GLY A 227 -25.90 -23.07 -2.09
CA GLY A 227 -26.02 -23.24 -3.53
C GLY A 227 -26.45 -24.63 -4.00
N GLY A 228 -26.87 -25.51 -3.09
CA GLY A 228 -27.25 -26.89 -3.43
C GLY A 228 -26.55 -27.96 -2.59
N GLY A 229 -25.63 -27.57 -1.70
CA GLY A 229 -24.91 -28.47 -0.82
C GLY A 229 -23.54 -28.88 -1.37
N PHE A 230 -22.68 -29.43 -0.51
CA PHE A 230 -21.40 -30.00 -0.92
C PHE A 230 -21.03 -31.25 -0.11
N GLU A 231 -20.24 -32.14 -0.72
CA GLU A 231 -19.60 -33.28 -0.06
C GLU A 231 -18.17 -32.91 0.35
N ALA A 232 -17.77 -33.28 1.56
CA ALA A 232 -16.50 -32.83 2.15
C ALA A 232 -15.27 -33.28 1.35
N ASP A 233 -15.19 -34.56 0.97
CA ASP A 233 -14.01 -35.12 0.31
C ASP A 233 -13.87 -34.61 -1.13
N ALA A 234 -14.99 -34.49 -1.84
CA ALA A 234 -15.02 -33.93 -3.20
C ALA A 234 -14.55 -32.47 -3.21
N LEU A 235 -15.07 -31.65 -2.28
CA LEU A 235 -14.67 -30.25 -2.17
C LEU A 235 -13.20 -30.11 -1.76
N LEU A 236 -12.70 -30.95 -0.85
CA LEU A 236 -11.29 -30.96 -0.47
C LEU A 236 -10.38 -31.23 -1.67
N ALA A 237 -10.72 -32.23 -2.49
CA ALA A 237 -9.98 -32.55 -3.70
C ALA A 237 -9.99 -31.38 -4.71
N GLU A 238 -11.13 -30.71 -4.86
CA GLU A 238 -11.25 -29.54 -5.73
C GLU A 238 -10.38 -28.37 -5.24
N VAL A 239 -10.49 -27.96 -3.99
CA VAL A 239 -9.78 -26.77 -3.48
C VAL A 239 -8.26 -26.98 -3.46
N ARG A 240 -7.77 -28.20 -3.26
CA ARG A 240 -6.34 -28.54 -3.34
C ARG A 240 -5.75 -28.35 -4.73
N ASN A 241 -6.57 -28.30 -5.80
CA ASN A 241 -6.11 -27.97 -7.15
C ASN A 241 -5.85 -26.45 -7.34
N THR A 242 -6.11 -25.63 -6.32
CA THR A 242 -5.85 -24.18 -6.35
C THR A 242 -4.53 -23.84 -5.65
N GLN A 243 -3.84 -22.79 -6.12
CA GLN A 243 -2.59 -22.32 -5.49
C GLN A 243 -2.78 -21.90 -4.01
N ALA A 244 -3.96 -21.38 -3.66
CA ALA A 244 -4.24 -20.88 -2.32
C ALA A 244 -4.35 -22.01 -1.28
N PHE A 245 -4.86 -23.18 -1.69
CA PHE A 245 -5.15 -24.30 -0.77
C PHE A 245 -4.40 -25.59 -1.13
N ALA A 246 -3.41 -25.54 -2.04
CA ALA A 246 -2.58 -26.69 -2.40
C ALA A 246 -1.89 -27.36 -1.20
N ALA A 247 -1.58 -26.59 -0.15
CA ALA A 247 -0.95 -27.08 1.07
C ALA A 247 -1.96 -27.40 2.20
N LEU A 248 -3.27 -27.46 1.91
CA LEU A 248 -4.31 -27.71 2.91
C LEU A 248 -4.27 -29.17 3.38
N ASP A 249 -3.88 -29.41 4.63
CA ASP A 249 -3.90 -30.74 5.24
C ASP A 249 -5.29 -31.14 5.77
N GLU A 250 -5.44 -32.44 6.08
CA GLU A 250 -6.70 -33.01 6.58
C GLU A 250 -7.13 -32.44 7.93
N VAL A 251 -6.19 -32.10 8.80
CA VAL A 251 -6.48 -31.58 10.14
C VAL A 251 -7.09 -30.19 10.05
N THR A 252 -6.46 -29.33 9.26
CA THR A 252 -6.93 -27.97 8.96
C THR A 252 -8.26 -28.01 8.23
N TRP A 253 -8.45 -28.95 7.29
CA TRP A 253 -9.73 -29.13 6.61
C TRP A 253 -10.86 -29.47 7.58
N ARG A 254 -10.64 -30.43 8.49
CA ARG A 254 -11.62 -30.79 9.53
C ARG A 254 -11.93 -29.61 10.45
N ALA A 255 -10.93 -28.80 10.80
CA ALA A 255 -11.14 -27.59 11.59
C ALA A 255 -12.05 -26.58 10.85
N VAL A 256 -11.91 -26.43 9.53
CA VAL A 256 -12.80 -25.58 8.73
C VAL A 256 -14.24 -26.10 8.75
N LEU A 257 -14.43 -27.41 8.62
CA LEU A 257 -15.77 -28.03 8.71
C LEU A 257 -16.38 -27.84 10.11
N ASP A 258 -15.61 -28.11 11.16
CA ASP A 258 -16.05 -27.92 12.54
C ASP A 258 -16.44 -26.46 12.83
N PHE A 259 -15.67 -25.52 12.29
CA PHE A 259 -15.97 -24.10 12.40
C PHE A 259 -17.28 -23.69 11.73
N ILE A 260 -17.59 -24.20 10.53
CA ILE A 260 -18.86 -23.84 9.86
C ILE A 260 -20.07 -24.55 10.48
N GLU A 261 -19.89 -25.73 11.07
CA GLU A 261 -20.96 -26.48 11.73
C GLU A 261 -21.28 -25.93 13.13
N ARG A 262 -20.24 -25.66 13.93
CA ARG A 262 -20.38 -25.37 15.37
C ARG A 262 -19.62 -24.13 15.85
N GLY A 263 -18.90 -23.45 14.97
CA GLY A 263 -18.09 -22.28 15.33
C GLY A 263 -16.78 -22.61 16.07
N GLY A 264 -16.40 -23.89 16.17
CA GLY A 264 -15.27 -24.36 16.96
C GLY A 264 -15.64 -24.72 18.41
N SER A 265 -14.68 -25.26 19.15
CA SER A 265 -14.93 -25.82 20.49
C SER A 265 -15.43 -24.79 21.50
N ALA A 266 -14.97 -23.54 21.41
CA ALA A 266 -15.40 -22.46 22.30
C ALA A 266 -16.78 -21.89 21.99
N LEU A 267 -17.28 -22.07 20.75
CA LEU A 267 -18.52 -21.44 20.29
C LEU A 267 -19.70 -22.41 20.11
N ASP A 268 -19.48 -23.71 20.26
CA ASP A 268 -20.50 -24.79 20.11
C ASP A 268 -21.77 -24.61 20.96
N ARG A 269 -21.69 -23.88 22.07
CA ARG A 269 -22.85 -23.60 22.94
C ARG A 269 -23.72 -22.45 22.43
N TYR A 270 -23.35 -21.80 21.34
CA TYR A 270 -23.98 -20.58 20.83
C TYR A 270 -24.54 -20.83 19.41
N PRO A 271 -25.84 -21.14 19.30
CA PRO A 271 -26.46 -21.52 18.02
C PRO A 271 -26.32 -20.48 16.90
N ASP A 272 -26.12 -19.21 17.23
CA ASP A 272 -25.92 -18.14 16.23
C ASP A 272 -24.62 -18.32 15.41
N PHE A 273 -23.67 -19.15 15.84
CA PHE A 273 -22.43 -19.47 15.09
C PHE A 273 -22.52 -20.77 14.28
N HIS A 274 -23.61 -21.53 14.40
CA HIS A 274 -23.83 -22.78 13.67
C HIS A 274 -24.42 -22.43 12.30
N LYS A 275 -23.62 -22.53 11.25
CA LYS A 275 -24.01 -22.03 9.92
C LYS A 275 -24.52 -23.14 9.02
N VAL A 276 -23.88 -24.31 9.09
CA VAL A 276 -24.08 -25.44 8.18
C VAL A 276 -24.47 -26.67 8.98
N VAL A 277 -25.31 -27.51 8.40
CA VAL A 277 -25.70 -28.81 8.96
C VAL A 277 -25.33 -29.88 7.94
N ARG A 278 -24.73 -30.97 8.39
CA ARG A 278 -24.57 -32.18 7.59
C ARG A 278 -25.85 -33.00 7.65
N ASP A 279 -26.46 -33.26 6.49
CA ASP A 279 -27.68 -34.06 6.38
C ASP A 279 -27.40 -35.57 6.46
N GLU A 280 -28.46 -36.37 6.39
CA GLU A 280 -28.40 -37.84 6.48
C GLU A 280 -27.61 -38.47 5.32
N ASP A 281 -27.59 -37.82 4.15
CA ASP A 281 -26.82 -38.22 2.98
C ASP A 281 -25.34 -37.82 3.09
N GLY A 282 -24.96 -37.16 4.19
CA GLY A 282 -23.61 -36.69 4.46
C GLY A 282 -23.25 -35.39 3.75
N VAL A 283 -24.24 -34.70 3.15
CA VAL A 283 -24.08 -33.46 2.40
C VAL A 283 -24.26 -32.26 3.33
N TYR A 284 -23.37 -31.28 3.19
CA TYR A 284 -23.38 -30.05 3.99
C TYR A 284 -24.34 -29.02 3.39
N ARG A 285 -25.35 -28.59 4.15
CA ARG A 285 -26.41 -27.67 3.70
C ARG A 285 -26.72 -26.56 4.71
N VAL A 286 -27.28 -25.45 4.22
CA VAL A 286 -27.85 -24.40 5.08
C VAL A 286 -29.38 -24.38 4.92
N HIS A 287 -30.10 -24.67 6.01
CA HIS A 287 -31.57 -24.67 6.01
C HIS A 287 -32.17 -23.37 6.59
N ASP A 288 -31.42 -22.64 7.43
CA ASP A 288 -31.91 -21.42 8.07
C ASP A 288 -31.83 -20.20 7.13
N ARG A 289 -33.00 -19.63 6.81
CA ARG A 289 -33.14 -18.40 6.01
C ARG A 289 -32.42 -17.20 6.63
N LYS A 290 -32.30 -17.14 7.96
CA LYS A 290 -31.59 -16.07 8.67
C LYS A 290 -30.08 -16.15 8.41
N VAL A 291 -29.52 -17.36 8.41
CA VAL A 291 -28.11 -17.61 8.03
C VAL A 291 -27.89 -17.24 6.57
N ALA A 292 -28.78 -17.68 5.67
CA ALA A 292 -28.72 -17.34 4.25
C ALA A 292 -28.68 -15.82 4.00
N LEU A 293 -29.58 -15.06 4.66
CA LEU A 293 -29.63 -13.61 4.55
C LEU A 293 -28.36 -12.94 5.09
N ARG A 294 -27.89 -13.37 6.26
CA ARG A 294 -26.65 -12.84 6.87
C ARG A 294 -25.47 -13.09 5.94
N HIS A 295 -25.30 -14.32 5.46
CA HIS A 295 -24.21 -14.69 4.54
C HIS A 295 -24.22 -13.86 3.26
N ARG A 296 -25.39 -13.70 2.63
CA ARG A 296 -25.55 -12.87 1.43
C ARG A 296 -25.14 -11.41 1.64
N LEU A 297 -25.35 -10.87 2.84
CA LEU A 297 -24.98 -9.49 3.18
C LEU A 297 -23.50 -9.34 3.56
N SER A 298 -22.81 -10.43 3.90
CA SER A 298 -21.40 -10.43 4.31
C SER A 298 -20.44 -11.02 3.27
N ILE A 299 -20.95 -11.62 2.19
CA ILE A 299 -20.13 -12.26 1.16
C ILE A 299 -19.16 -11.26 0.51
N GLY A 300 -17.90 -11.66 0.40
CA GLY A 300 -16.79 -10.85 -0.06
C GLY A 300 -15.60 -10.84 0.91
N THR A 301 -14.48 -10.37 0.40
CA THR A 301 -13.20 -10.30 1.11
C THR A 301 -12.73 -8.86 1.32
N ILE A 302 -13.38 -7.89 0.67
CA ILE A 302 -13.01 -6.48 0.78
C ILE A 302 -13.57 -5.93 2.08
N THR A 303 -12.64 -5.50 2.90
CA THR A 303 -12.84 -4.94 4.22
C THR A 303 -12.60 -3.44 4.14
N SER A 304 -13.56 -2.62 4.59
CA SER A 304 -13.38 -1.17 4.65
C SER A 304 -13.45 -0.65 6.07
N ASP A 305 -12.67 0.40 6.35
CA ASP A 305 -12.84 1.24 7.53
C ASP A 305 -14.23 1.91 7.52
N GLY A 306 -14.65 2.39 8.68
CA GLY A 306 -15.88 3.16 8.84
C GLY A 306 -15.88 4.37 7.91
N ALA A 307 -16.94 4.49 7.12
CA ALA A 307 -17.14 5.59 6.18
C ALA A 307 -18.38 6.40 6.56
N VAL A 308 -18.25 7.73 6.50
CA VAL A 308 -19.33 8.68 6.71
C VAL A 308 -19.80 9.20 5.35
N GLN A 309 -21.10 9.12 5.09
CA GLN A 309 -21.71 9.62 3.86
C GLN A 309 -21.74 11.14 3.87
N VAL A 310 -21.35 11.78 2.78
CA VAL A 310 -21.40 13.25 2.63
C VAL A 310 -22.61 13.63 1.79
N LYS A 311 -23.53 14.42 2.35
CA LYS A 311 -24.78 14.84 1.69
C LYS A 311 -25.04 16.33 1.87
N PHE A 312 -25.65 16.96 0.87
CA PHE A 312 -26.17 18.32 1.05
C PHE A 312 -27.37 18.35 2.01
N LEU A 313 -27.60 19.48 2.69
CA LEU A 313 -28.80 19.70 3.52
C LEU A 313 -30.11 19.49 2.74
N ARG A 314 -30.13 19.96 1.48
CA ARG A 314 -31.22 19.80 0.53
C ARG A 314 -30.59 19.30 -0.77
N GLY A 315 -30.60 18.00 -1.02
CA GLY A 315 -30.05 17.44 -2.25
C GLY A 315 -29.47 16.02 -2.11
N GLY A 316 -28.73 15.61 -3.14
CA GLY A 316 -28.13 14.28 -3.24
C GLY A 316 -26.81 14.12 -2.47
N GLY A 317 -26.34 12.88 -2.39
CA GLY A 317 -25.04 12.53 -1.82
C GLY A 317 -23.87 12.80 -2.76
N LEU A 318 -22.74 13.22 -2.20
CA LEU A 318 -21.49 13.47 -2.91
C LEU A 318 -20.55 12.26 -2.90
N GLY A 319 -20.70 11.37 -1.92
CA GLY A 319 -19.82 10.23 -1.72
C GLY A 319 -19.59 9.93 -0.24
N SER A 320 -18.44 9.35 0.11
CA SER A 320 -18.08 9.01 1.48
C SER A 320 -16.62 9.31 1.84
N ILE A 321 -16.41 9.68 3.10
CA ILE A 321 -15.10 10.02 3.69
C ILE A 321 -14.83 9.19 4.94
N GLU A 322 -13.57 9.06 5.35
CA GLU A 322 -13.19 8.27 6.54
C GLU A 322 -13.79 8.83 7.82
N GLU A 323 -14.35 7.95 8.67
CA GLU A 323 -14.95 8.31 9.95
C GLU A 323 -13.97 9.08 10.85
N GLN A 324 -12.70 8.69 10.88
CA GLN A 324 -11.66 9.35 11.68
C GLN A 324 -11.39 10.80 11.26
N PHE A 325 -11.57 11.13 9.97
CA PHE A 325 -11.43 12.50 9.51
C PHE A 325 -12.62 13.33 9.98
N VAL A 326 -13.84 12.84 9.79
CA VAL A 326 -15.07 13.55 10.18
C VAL A 326 -15.17 13.70 11.70
N GLY A 327 -14.76 12.70 12.47
CA GLY A 327 -14.78 12.75 13.93
C GLY A 327 -13.88 13.84 14.52
N ARG A 328 -12.94 14.40 13.74
CA ARG A 328 -12.10 15.54 14.15
C ARG A 328 -12.70 16.89 13.78
N LEU A 329 -13.70 16.92 12.89
CA LEU A 329 -14.34 18.15 12.45
C LEU A 329 -15.39 18.61 13.45
N ARG A 330 -15.49 19.93 13.61
CA ARG A 330 -16.55 20.62 14.34
C ARG A 330 -17.54 21.24 13.35
N ARG A 331 -18.75 21.52 13.84
CA ARG A 331 -19.73 22.28 13.06
C ARG A 331 -19.15 23.63 12.65
N GLY A 332 -19.25 23.98 11.38
CA GLY A 332 -18.66 25.18 10.78
C GLY A 332 -17.27 24.96 10.15
N ASP A 333 -16.61 23.83 10.45
CA ASP A 333 -15.33 23.51 9.82
C ASP A 333 -15.51 23.26 8.31
N ARG A 334 -14.47 23.63 7.56
CA ARG A 334 -14.46 23.54 6.10
C ARG A 334 -13.47 22.48 5.62
N PHE A 335 -13.88 21.72 4.62
CA PHE A 335 -13.04 20.70 4.01
C PHE A 335 -13.27 20.60 2.50
N GLN A 336 -12.27 20.13 1.77
CA GLN A 336 -12.39 19.90 0.33
C GLN A 336 -12.88 18.49 0.03
N PHE A 337 -13.88 18.36 -0.84
CA PHE A 337 -14.36 17.07 -1.30
C PHE A 337 -15.19 17.21 -2.59
N ALA A 338 -15.01 16.27 -3.53
CA ALA A 338 -15.66 16.25 -4.83
C ALA A 338 -15.44 17.55 -5.63
N GLY A 339 -14.21 18.09 -5.58
CA GLY A 339 -13.81 19.31 -6.26
C GLY A 339 -14.43 20.59 -5.68
N ARG A 340 -14.97 20.55 -4.47
CA ARG A 340 -15.68 21.68 -3.83
C ARG A 340 -15.20 21.91 -2.39
N THR A 341 -15.23 23.16 -1.96
CA THR A 341 -15.09 23.51 -0.53
C THR A 341 -16.45 23.40 0.17
N LEU A 342 -16.56 22.48 1.11
CA LEU A 342 -17.77 22.16 1.86
C LEU A 342 -17.63 22.60 3.32
N GLU A 343 -18.72 23.07 3.91
CA GLU A 343 -18.81 23.40 5.33
C GLU A 343 -19.69 22.36 6.05
N LEU A 344 -19.18 21.79 7.15
CA LEU A 344 -19.92 20.83 7.96
C LEU A 344 -21.02 21.52 8.76
N VAL A 345 -22.28 21.14 8.53
CA VAL A 345 -23.45 21.69 9.23
C VAL A 345 -23.84 20.83 10.42
N ARG A 346 -23.91 19.51 10.23
CA ARG A 346 -24.19 18.54 11.30
C ARG A 346 -23.73 17.14 10.91
N LEU A 347 -23.50 16.28 11.90
CA LEU A 347 -23.22 14.86 11.75
C LEU A 347 -24.32 14.07 12.45
N GLU A 348 -24.98 13.18 11.72
CA GLU A 348 -26.12 12.38 12.21
C GLU A 348 -26.17 11.06 11.45
N ASP A 349 -26.36 9.93 12.14
CA ASP A 349 -26.46 8.58 11.54
C ASP A 349 -25.41 8.26 10.47
N MET A 350 -24.12 8.46 10.80
CA MET A 350 -23.00 8.26 9.86
C MET A 350 -23.14 9.08 8.55
N THR A 351 -23.85 10.20 8.62
CA THR A 351 -24.04 11.15 7.52
C THR A 351 -23.59 12.55 7.93
N ALA A 352 -22.59 13.08 7.23
CA ALA A 352 -22.15 14.46 7.31
C ALA A 352 -23.01 15.32 6.37
N TYR A 353 -23.86 16.16 6.94
CA TYR A 353 -24.64 17.14 6.20
C TYR A 353 -23.84 18.41 5.98
N VAL A 354 -23.73 18.83 4.72
CA VAL A 354 -22.86 19.93 4.29
C VAL A 354 -23.59 20.98 3.46
N ARG A 355 -22.95 22.15 3.33
CA ARG A 355 -23.28 23.19 2.35
C ARG A 355 -22.03 23.65 1.61
N VAL A 356 -22.18 24.22 0.41
CA VAL A 356 -21.05 24.82 -0.32
C VAL A 356 -20.61 26.09 0.41
N ALA A 357 -19.32 26.20 0.69
CA ALA A 357 -18.75 27.40 1.32
C ALA A 357 -18.57 28.52 0.29
N LYS A 358 -18.89 29.77 0.67
CA LYS A 358 -18.78 30.94 -0.23
C LYS A 358 -17.35 31.46 -0.42
N ARG A 359 -16.46 31.32 0.58
CA ARG A 359 -15.05 31.74 0.59
C ARG A 359 -14.25 30.93 1.60
N GLY A 360 -12.93 30.87 1.43
CA GLY A 360 -11.96 30.30 2.38
C GLY A 360 -11.34 28.98 1.90
N ASP A 361 -10.13 28.71 2.37
CA ASP A 361 -9.48 27.42 2.17
C ASP A 361 -10.09 26.37 3.11
N GLY A 362 -10.09 25.11 2.68
CA GLY A 362 -10.63 23.98 3.43
C GLY A 362 -9.59 22.89 3.57
N THR A 363 -9.55 22.23 4.72
CA THR A 363 -8.62 21.11 4.92
C THR A 363 -8.97 19.97 3.98
N VAL A 364 -8.01 19.47 3.21
CA VAL A 364 -8.22 18.27 2.40
C VAL A 364 -8.20 17.05 3.32
N PRO A 365 -9.21 16.16 3.26
CA PRO A 365 -9.19 14.92 4.02
C PRO A 365 -7.92 14.13 3.73
N LYS A 366 -7.17 13.75 4.77
CA LYS A 366 -6.03 12.85 4.63
C LYS A 366 -6.52 11.44 4.91
N TRP A 367 -6.66 10.64 3.85
CA TRP A 367 -6.99 9.23 3.95
C TRP A 367 -5.74 8.45 4.36
N MET A 368 -5.81 7.73 5.49
CA MET A 368 -4.67 6.96 6.00
C MET A 368 -4.39 5.73 5.13
N GLY A 369 -5.42 5.12 4.55
CA GLY A 369 -5.30 3.91 3.70
C GLY A 369 -4.74 4.15 2.29
N GLY A 370 -4.22 5.35 1.98
CA GLY A 370 -3.83 5.76 0.63
C GLY A 370 -2.33 5.83 0.34
N ARG A 371 -1.45 5.67 1.34
CA ARG A 371 0.00 5.78 1.11
C ARG A 371 0.56 4.42 0.72
N MET A 372 0.69 4.20 -0.58
CA MET A 372 1.35 3.00 -1.05
C MET A 372 2.87 3.13 -0.92
N PRO A 373 3.56 2.14 -0.31
CA PRO A 373 5.01 2.11 -0.31
C PRO A 373 5.54 1.85 -1.72
N LEU A 374 6.82 2.18 -1.92
CA LEU A 374 7.59 1.69 -3.05
C LEU A 374 7.64 0.15 -3.04
N SER A 375 7.48 -0.49 -4.20
CA SER A 375 7.74 -1.92 -4.34
C SER A 375 9.21 -2.24 -4.07
N SER A 376 9.47 -3.46 -3.60
CA SER A 376 10.84 -3.95 -3.36
C SER A 376 11.69 -3.87 -4.63
N GLU A 377 11.11 -4.26 -5.76
CA GLU A 377 11.78 -4.29 -7.06
C GLU A 377 12.15 -2.88 -7.47
N LEU A 378 11.24 -1.92 -7.37
CA LEU A 378 11.56 -0.53 -7.68
C LEU A 378 12.57 0.06 -6.68
N GLY A 379 12.52 -0.32 -5.40
CA GLY A 379 13.51 0.05 -4.38
C GLY A 379 14.93 -0.40 -4.75
N HIS A 380 15.10 -1.68 -5.06
CA HIS A 380 16.38 -2.23 -5.51
C HIS A 380 16.89 -1.58 -6.80
N GLU A 381 15.98 -1.29 -7.75
CA GLU A 381 16.34 -0.61 -8.98
C GLU A 381 16.77 0.83 -8.74
N VAL A 382 16.11 1.55 -7.82
CA VAL A 382 16.51 2.88 -7.38
C VAL A 382 17.91 2.86 -6.77
N GLU A 383 18.19 1.88 -5.90
CA GLU A 383 19.52 1.70 -5.30
C GLU A 383 20.60 1.43 -6.37
N ALA A 384 20.31 0.53 -7.32
CA ALA A 384 21.21 0.23 -8.43
C ALA A 384 21.53 1.46 -9.28
N VAL A 385 20.52 2.30 -9.51
CA VAL A 385 20.65 3.54 -10.28
C VAL A 385 21.47 4.60 -9.53
N PHE A 386 21.41 4.67 -8.20
CA PHE A 386 22.27 5.56 -7.42
C PHE A 386 23.75 5.22 -7.59
N GLY A 387 24.11 3.94 -7.51
CA GLY A 387 25.48 3.46 -7.64
C GLY A 387 25.98 3.22 -9.07
N GLY A 388 25.10 3.36 -10.06
CA GLY A 388 25.36 2.98 -11.46
C GLY A 388 25.63 4.14 -12.40
N ASP A 389 25.35 3.92 -13.69
CA ASP A 389 25.52 4.91 -14.75
C ASP A 389 24.49 6.06 -14.65
N HIS A 390 24.99 7.29 -14.56
CA HIS A 390 24.17 8.52 -14.48
C HIS A 390 23.88 9.15 -15.85
N SER A 391 24.08 8.41 -16.94
CA SER A 391 23.81 8.90 -18.30
C SER A 391 22.32 9.14 -18.59
N ALA A 392 21.39 8.54 -17.84
CA ALA A 392 19.95 8.72 -18.02
C ALA A 392 19.53 10.21 -18.02
N PRO A 393 18.61 10.67 -18.88
CA PRO A 393 18.16 12.06 -18.93
C PRO A 393 17.63 12.62 -17.60
N GLU A 394 17.01 11.77 -16.79
CA GLU A 394 16.53 12.09 -15.45
C GLU A 394 17.69 12.32 -14.48
N LEU A 395 18.70 11.44 -14.50
CA LEU A 395 19.88 11.50 -13.62
C LEU A 395 20.76 12.70 -13.96
N ARG A 396 20.95 13.00 -15.26
CA ARG A 396 21.63 14.23 -15.69
C ARG A 396 20.96 15.49 -15.16
N ALA A 397 19.61 15.49 -15.05
CA ALA A 397 18.88 16.63 -14.51
C ALA A 397 19.09 16.84 -13.01
N ILE A 398 19.43 15.78 -12.26
CA ILE A 398 19.72 15.84 -10.81
C ILE A 398 21.20 15.63 -10.49
N ALA A 399 22.09 15.62 -11.48
CA ALA A 399 23.51 15.41 -11.29
C ALA A 399 24.13 16.31 -10.19
N PRO A 400 23.77 17.62 -10.07
CA PRO A 400 24.27 18.45 -8.97
C PRO A 400 23.90 17.92 -7.58
N LEU A 401 22.71 17.33 -7.43
CA LEU A 401 22.24 16.76 -6.17
C LEU A 401 22.96 15.44 -5.85
N LEU A 402 23.20 14.60 -6.86
CA LEU A 402 23.98 13.37 -6.72
C LEU A 402 25.45 13.68 -6.35
N SER A 403 26.07 14.65 -7.01
CA SER A 403 27.43 15.11 -6.67
C SER A 403 27.50 15.72 -5.28
N LEU A 404 26.47 16.46 -4.85
CA LEU A 404 26.40 16.99 -3.49
C LEU A 404 26.33 15.86 -2.45
N GLN A 405 25.49 14.84 -2.69
CA GLN A 405 25.41 13.67 -1.81
C GLN A 405 26.76 12.95 -1.71
N ALA A 406 27.41 12.69 -2.85
CA ALA A 406 28.72 12.03 -2.90
C ALA A 406 29.84 12.84 -2.23
N ARG A 407 29.74 14.18 -2.22
CA ARG A 407 30.71 15.06 -1.55
C ARG A 407 30.52 15.12 -0.04
N LEU A 408 29.27 15.10 0.44
CA LEU A 408 28.97 15.19 1.87
C LEU A 408 29.09 13.84 2.57
N SER A 409 28.79 12.75 1.87
CA SER A 409 28.64 11.40 2.40
C SER A 409 29.03 10.39 1.31
N ALA A 410 28.18 9.41 1.00
CA ALA A 410 28.32 8.52 -0.13
C ALA A 410 26.97 8.34 -0.86
N LEU A 411 27.04 7.83 -2.08
CA LEU A 411 25.85 7.35 -2.80
C LEU A 411 25.56 5.89 -2.40
N PRO A 412 24.29 5.53 -2.14
CA PRO A 412 23.90 4.14 -1.99
C PRO A 412 24.20 3.33 -3.25
N ALA A 413 24.52 2.05 -3.07
CA ALA A 413 24.79 1.15 -4.17
C ALA A 413 24.53 -0.31 -3.73
N PRO A 414 24.16 -1.20 -4.66
CA PRO A 414 24.04 -2.62 -4.35
C PRO A 414 25.33 -3.16 -3.72
N GLY A 415 25.20 -3.93 -2.64
CA GLY A 415 26.34 -4.47 -1.89
C GLY A 415 26.96 -3.50 -0.86
N SER A 416 26.54 -2.23 -0.82
CA SER A 416 27.00 -1.24 0.16
C SER A 416 25.83 -0.67 0.96
N LEU A 417 25.85 -0.86 2.28
CA LEU A 417 24.83 -0.31 3.18
C LEU A 417 25.28 1.05 3.69
N LEU A 418 24.66 2.12 3.19
CA LEU A 418 24.94 3.48 3.65
C LEU A 418 24.27 3.74 5.00
N CYS A 419 25.04 4.22 5.96
CA CYS A 419 24.57 4.79 7.21
C CYS A 419 25.14 6.19 7.42
N GLU A 420 24.29 7.18 7.70
CA GLU A 420 24.72 8.55 8.01
C GLU A 420 24.45 8.89 9.47
N ARG A 421 25.47 9.37 10.18
CA ARG A 421 25.38 9.87 11.54
C ARG A 421 25.51 11.38 11.54
N VAL A 422 24.40 12.08 11.77
CA VAL A 422 24.34 13.55 11.67
C VAL A 422 23.96 14.16 13.01
N LYS A 423 24.81 15.06 13.52
CA LYS A 423 24.49 15.89 14.67
C LYS A 423 23.85 17.20 14.19
N ALA A 424 22.53 17.30 14.32
CA ALA A 424 21.76 18.49 14.00
C ALA A 424 21.51 19.34 15.26
N ARG A 425 20.79 20.45 15.11
CA ARG A 425 20.48 21.35 16.25
C ARG A 425 19.51 20.71 17.25
N ASP A 426 18.65 19.83 16.76
CA ASP A 426 17.60 19.12 17.49
C ASP A 426 18.05 17.77 18.04
N GLY A 427 19.27 17.31 17.73
CA GLY A 427 19.84 16.11 18.32
C GLY A 427 20.74 15.32 17.37
N LEU A 428 21.07 14.10 17.80
CA LEU A 428 21.74 13.12 16.96
C LEU A 428 20.69 12.38 16.12
N HIS A 429 20.99 12.20 14.84
CA HIS A 429 20.18 11.39 13.93
C HIS A 429 21.06 10.36 13.22
N VAL A 430 20.59 9.13 13.18
CA VAL A 430 21.21 8.01 12.47
C VAL A 430 20.28 7.59 11.35
N PHE A 431 20.72 7.76 10.11
CA PHE A 431 19.98 7.41 8.91
C PHE A 431 20.53 6.13 8.30
N LEU A 432 19.66 5.21 7.90
CA LEU A 432 20.03 3.94 7.26
C LEU A 432 19.24 3.77 5.97
N TYR A 433 19.91 3.36 4.89
CA TYR A 433 19.33 3.30 3.54
C TYR A 433 19.39 1.89 2.95
N PRO A 434 18.50 0.96 3.35
CA PRO A 434 18.47 -0.39 2.80
C PRO A 434 17.58 -0.54 1.55
N PHE A 435 16.78 0.48 1.18
CA PHE A 435 15.88 0.45 0.01
C PHE A 435 14.85 -0.70 0.00
N ALA A 436 14.50 -1.21 1.18
CA ALA A 436 13.57 -2.32 1.37
C ALA A 436 12.09 -1.88 1.38
N GLY A 437 11.79 -0.60 1.22
CA GLY A 437 10.45 -0.03 1.23
C GLY A 437 9.95 0.35 2.63
N ARG A 438 9.02 1.30 2.67
CA ARG A 438 8.61 2.00 3.92
C ARG A 438 8.17 1.07 5.05
N GLN A 439 7.38 0.04 4.78
CA GLN A 439 6.85 -0.86 5.82
C GLN A 439 7.99 -1.62 6.52
N VAL A 440 8.90 -2.21 5.73
CA VAL A 440 10.11 -2.87 6.25
C VAL A 440 10.96 -1.87 7.04
N HIS A 441 11.13 -0.64 6.55
CA HIS A 441 11.91 0.38 7.24
C HIS A 441 11.30 0.78 8.60
N GLU A 442 9.98 0.85 8.73
CA GLU A 442 9.31 1.11 10.02
C GLU A 442 9.56 -0.05 10.99
N GLY A 443 9.45 -1.30 10.52
CA GLY A 443 9.77 -2.50 11.32
C GLY A 443 11.24 -2.55 11.75
N LEU A 444 12.16 -2.25 10.82
CA LEU A 444 13.59 -2.20 11.07
C LEU A 444 13.93 -1.09 12.08
N ALA A 445 13.30 0.08 11.98
CA ALA A 445 13.52 1.17 12.93
C ALA A 445 13.07 0.79 14.34
N ALA A 446 11.90 0.18 14.50
CA ALA A 446 11.42 -0.30 15.80
C ALA A 446 12.36 -1.36 16.40
N LEU A 447 12.80 -2.33 15.58
CA LEU A 447 13.76 -3.36 15.98
C LEU A 447 15.09 -2.76 16.46
N LEU A 448 15.68 -1.87 15.65
CA LEU A 448 16.95 -1.23 15.96
C LEU A 448 16.84 -0.36 17.21
N ALA A 449 15.73 0.37 17.39
CA ALA A 449 15.46 1.15 18.61
C ALA A 449 15.41 0.26 19.86
N LEU A 450 14.71 -0.88 19.79
CA LEU A 450 14.65 -1.84 20.89
C LEU A 450 16.05 -2.36 21.24
N ARG A 451 16.80 -2.84 20.24
CA ARG A 451 18.14 -3.41 20.44
C ARG A 451 19.12 -2.38 20.97
N TRP A 452 19.08 -1.17 20.44
CA TRP A 452 19.95 -0.08 20.89
C TRP A 452 19.60 0.35 22.32
N GLY A 453 18.30 0.39 22.65
CA GLY A 453 17.81 0.66 24.01
C GLY A 453 18.24 -0.37 25.06
N ARG A 454 18.49 -1.62 24.66
CA ARG A 454 19.04 -2.65 25.56
C ARG A 454 20.53 -2.46 25.84
N LEU A 455 21.28 -1.92 24.88
CA LEU A 455 22.70 -1.60 25.08
C LEU A 455 22.84 -0.33 25.93
N HIS A 456 22.04 0.69 25.63
CA HIS A 456 22.04 1.97 26.32
C HIS A 456 20.59 2.44 26.52
N ALA A 457 20.14 2.50 27.77
CA ALA A 457 18.79 2.96 28.10
C ALA A 457 18.56 4.36 27.51
N ASN A 458 17.62 4.46 26.57
CA ASN A 458 17.34 5.69 25.82
C ASN A 458 15.92 5.67 25.28
N THR A 459 15.40 6.83 24.89
CA THR A 459 14.15 6.94 24.13
C THR A 459 14.50 7.24 22.69
N PHE A 460 13.93 6.50 21.75
CA PHE A 460 14.20 6.69 20.32
C PHE A 460 12.94 7.21 19.63
N ALA A 461 13.08 8.34 18.95
CA ALA A 461 12.13 8.73 17.92
C ALA A 461 12.59 8.12 16.59
N PHE A 462 11.64 7.70 15.76
CA PHE A 462 11.96 7.19 14.44
C PHE A 462 10.99 7.68 13.37
N ALA A 463 11.47 7.67 12.13
CA ALA A 463 10.63 7.85 10.95
C ALA A 463 11.21 7.05 9.79
N ALA A 464 10.37 6.77 8.80
CA ALA A 464 10.77 6.03 7.60
C ALA A 464 10.09 6.60 6.36
N ASN A 465 10.79 6.47 5.24
CA ASN A 465 10.25 6.72 3.90
C ASN A 465 10.56 5.52 2.99
N ASP A 466 10.39 5.69 1.70
CA ASP A 466 10.58 4.60 0.73
C ASP A 466 12.05 4.18 0.53
N TYR A 467 13.02 5.02 0.90
CA TYR A 467 14.45 4.76 0.69
C TYR A 467 15.18 4.31 1.95
N GLY A 468 14.71 4.74 3.13
CA GLY A 468 15.35 4.37 4.39
C GLY A 468 14.57 4.76 5.63
N LEU A 469 15.30 4.78 6.75
CA LEU A 469 14.81 5.12 8.08
C LEU A 469 15.76 6.08 8.80
N VAL A 470 15.23 6.77 9.80
CA VAL A 470 16.01 7.57 10.75
C VAL A 470 15.67 7.17 12.18
N LEU A 471 16.70 7.04 13.01
CA LEU A 471 16.63 6.87 14.46
C LEU A 471 17.24 8.09 15.14
N SER A 472 16.52 8.64 16.12
CA SER A 472 16.93 9.83 16.86
C SER A 472 16.87 9.51 18.35
N PRO A 473 18.00 9.17 18.99
CA PRO A 473 18.03 8.99 20.43
C PRO A 473 17.81 10.32 21.15
N ALA A 474 17.08 10.30 22.26
CA ALA A 474 16.83 11.48 23.09
C ALA A 474 18.12 12.01 23.73
N ASN A 475 18.99 11.10 24.19
CA ASN A 475 20.33 11.42 24.65
C ASN A 475 21.35 10.99 23.61
N ALA A 476 22.31 11.85 23.27
CA ALA A 476 23.35 11.49 22.30
C ALA A 476 24.17 10.30 22.83
N VAL A 477 24.21 9.22 22.04
CA VAL A 477 24.98 8.01 22.32
C VAL A 477 25.87 7.74 21.11
N GLU A 478 27.13 7.39 21.34
CA GLU A 478 28.03 7.02 20.26
C GLU A 478 27.53 5.75 19.57
N LEU A 479 27.62 5.76 18.24
CA LEU A 479 27.32 4.62 17.40
C LEU A 479 28.51 4.42 16.46
N ASP A 480 29.20 3.29 16.62
CA ASP A 480 30.28 2.83 15.76
C ASP A 480 29.79 1.73 14.80
N GLU A 481 30.69 1.26 13.94
CA GLU A 481 30.38 0.26 12.93
C GLU A 481 30.02 -1.09 13.57
N ASP A 482 30.74 -1.52 14.60
CA ASP A 482 30.53 -2.81 15.28
C ASP A 482 29.19 -2.86 15.99
N THR A 483 28.84 -1.79 16.72
CA THR A 483 27.53 -1.66 17.34
C THR A 483 26.43 -1.71 16.29
N LEU A 484 26.58 -0.96 15.19
CA LEU A 484 25.58 -0.95 14.13
C LEU A 484 25.41 -2.34 13.47
N ARG A 485 26.51 -3.07 13.27
CA ARG A 485 26.46 -4.47 12.78
C ARG A 485 25.73 -5.39 13.75
N ALA A 486 25.99 -5.27 15.06
CA ALA A 486 25.29 -6.05 16.07
C ALA A 486 23.78 -5.75 16.07
N LEU A 487 23.40 -4.47 15.94
CA LEU A 487 21.99 -4.07 15.85
C LEU A 487 21.30 -4.63 14.60
N LEU A 488 22.01 -4.79 13.49
CA LEU A 488 21.52 -5.32 12.21
C LEU A 488 21.59 -6.85 12.08
N SER A 489 21.97 -7.57 13.13
CA SER A 489 22.05 -9.04 13.10
C SER A 489 20.69 -9.69 12.78
N PRO A 490 20.60 -10.71 11.91
CA PRO A 490 19.35 -11.43 11.69
C PRO A 490 18.94 -12.31 12.88
N GLU A 491 19.83 -12.53 13.85
CA GLU A 491 19.58 -13.38 15.01
C GLU A 491 18.47 -12.82 15.92
N ARG A 492 17.70 -13.71 16.56
CA ARG A 492 16.65 -13.38 17.56
C ARG A 492 15.57 -12.40 17.09
N LEU A 493 15.37 -12.24 15.78
CA LEU A 493 14.37 -11.31 15.23
C LEU A 493 12.96 -11.53 15.81
N LEU A 494 12.48 -12.78 15.83
CA LEU A 494 11.12 -13.09 16.28
C LEU A 494 10.91 -12.76 17.77
N GLU A 495 11.91 -13.04 18.60
CA GLU A 495 11.89 -12.69 20.03
C GLU A 495 11.85 -11.18 20.24
N ASP A 496 12.63 -10.43 19.45
CA ASP A 496 12.70 -8.97 19.54
C ASP A 496 11.40 -8.30 19.09
N LEU A 497 10.80 -8.76 17.98
CA LEU A 497 9.51 -8.24 17.52
C LEU A 497 8.39 -8.50 18.54
N THR A 498 8.42 -9.67 19.17
CA THR A 498 7.47 -10.03 20.23
C THR A 498 7.62 -9.14 21.46
N ALA A 499 8.84 -8.71 21.79
CA ALA A 499 9.11 -7.80 22.90
C ALA A 499 8.85 -6.32 22.57
N SER A 500 8.99 -5.90 21.31
CA SER A 500 8.94 -4.49 20.90
C SER A 500 7.54 -3.99 20.52
N LEU A 501 6.65 -4.87 20.06
CA LEU A 501 5.36 -4.48 19.50
C LEU A 501 4.22 -4.90 20.43
N ASN A 502 3.16 -4.10 20.48
CA ASN A 502 1.89 -4.55 21.05
C ASN A 502 1.21 -5.53 20.06
N LEU A 503 1.80 -6.73 19.92
CA LEU A 503 1.32 -7.79 19.03
C LEU A 503 -0.13 -8.16 19.36
N GLY A 504 -0.55 -8.02 20.62
CA GLY A 504 -1.93 -8.26 21.03
C GLY A 504 -2.92 -7.37 20.30
N GLU A 505 -2.68 -6.05 20.24
CA GLU A 505 -3.58 -5.12 19.53
C GLU A 505 -3.55 -5.30 18.01
N LEU A 506 -2.38 -5.60 17.43
CA LEU A 506 -2.27 -5.88 16.00
C LEU A 506 -2.96 -7.20 15.62
N ALA A 507 -2.81 -8.24 16.44
CA ALA A 507 -3.51 -9.51 16.27
C ALA A 507 -5.03 -9.34 16.40
N ARG A 508 -5.52 -8.57 17.39
CA ARG A 508 -6.94 -8.21 17.51
C ARG A 508 -7.44 -7.48 16.27
N ARG A 509 -6.62 -6.59 15.69
CA ARG A 509 -6.95 -5.88 14.45
C ARG A 509 -7.06 -6.83 13.26
N GLN A 510 -6.07 -7.70 13.06
CA GLN A 510 -6.06 -8.67 11.96
C GLN A 510 -7.21 -9.68 12.10
N PHE A 511 -7.41 -10.19 13.32
CA PHE A 511 -8.50 -11.10 13.62
C PHE A 511 -9.87 -10.50 13.30
N ARG A 512 -10.09 -9.19 13.51
CA ARG A 512 -11.35 -8.54 13.14
C ARG A 512 -11.64 -8.60 11.63
N GLU A 513 -10.61 -8.47 10.80
CA GLU A 513 -10.75 -8.57 9.34
C GLU A 513 -11.21 -9.99 8.97
N ILE A 514 -10.48 -10.99 9.48
CA ILE A 514 -10.72 -12.42 9.28
C ILE A 514 -12.08 -12.85 9.83
N ALA A 515 -12.45 -12.40 11.02
CA ALA A 515 -13.73 -12.71 11.66
C ALA A 515 -14.92 -12.14 10.86
N ARG A 516 -14.74 -11.02 10.16
CA ARG A 516 -15.75 -10.47 9.26
C ARG A 516 -15.91 -11.38 8.03
N VAL A 517 -14.81 -11.75 7.38
CA VAL A 517 -14.82 -12.61 6.18
C VAL A 517 -15.34 -14.01 6.50
N ALA A 518 -14.92 -14.59 7.61
CA ALA A 518 -15.37 -15.90 8.08
C ALA A 518 -16.83 -15.89 8.55
N GLY A 519 -17.50 -14.73 8.65
CA GLY A 519 -18.88 -14.60 9.07
C GLY A 519 -19.13 -14.80 10.56
N LEU A 520 -18.14 -14.52 11.43
CA LEU A 520 -18.32 -14.46 12.88
C LEU A 520 -18.99 -13.15 13.33
N LEU A 521 -18.74 -12.06 12.59
CA LEU A 521 -19.34 -10.77 12.87
C LEU A 521 -20.59 -10.58 12.00
N PRO A 522 -21.79 -10.40 12.59
CA PRO A 522 -23.00 -10.24 11.81
C PRO A 522 -22.98 -8.90 11.06
N PRO A 523 -23.40 -8.87 9.77
CA PRO A 523 -23.46 -7.65 8.99
C PRO A 523 -24.56 -6.72 9.49
N SER A 524 -24.47 -5.45 9.12
CA SER A 524 -25.56 -4.50 9.36
C SER A 524 -26.74 -4.82 8.44
N LEU A 525 -27.94 -4.93 9.01
CA LEU A 525 -29.16 -5.22 8.25
C LEU A 525 -29.67 -3.97 7.55
N PRO A 526 -30.19 -4.07 6.30
CA PRO A 526 -30.83 -2.96 5.62
C PRO A 526 -31.94 -2.32 6.46
N GLY A 527 -32.01 -0.98 6.47
CA GLY A 527 -32.99 -0.23 7.25
C GLY A 527 -32.68 -0.09 8.75
N LYS A 528 -31.62 -0.73 9.26
CA LYS A 528 -31.10 -0.49 10.61
C LYS A 528 -29.89 0.43 10.57
N THR A 529 -29.68 1.17 11.66
CA THR A 529 -28.49 2.00 11.83
C THR A 529 -27.24 1.11 11.68
N PRO A 530 -26.32 1.45 10.77
CA PRO A 530 -25.05 0.74 10.64
C PRO A 530 -24.30 0.76 11.96
N ARG A 531 -23.64 -0.35 12.30
CA ARG A 531 -22.78 -0.38 13.49
C ARG A 531 -21.57 0.52 13.28
N SER A 532 -21.22 1.29 14.30
CA SER A 532 -19.99 2.09 14.25
C SER A 532 -18.76 1.20 14.32
N MET A 533 -17.61 1.73 13.88
CA MET A 533 -16.34 0.98 13.99
C MET A 533 -16.01 0.60 15.43
N ARG A 534 -16.36 1.44 16.41
CA ARG A 534 -16.17 1.13 17.84
C ARG A 534 -16.99 -0.08 18.28
N GLN A 535 -18.24 -0.20 17.83
CA GLN A 535 -19.08 -1.35 18.14
C GLN A 535 -18.53 -2.63 17.51
N LEU A 536 -18.06 -2.57 16.26
CA LEU A 536 -17.42 -3.70 15.60
C LEU A 536 -16.11 -4.11 16.29
N GLN A 537 -15.29 -3.15 16.70
CA GLN A 537 -14.08 -3.40 17.48
C GLN A 537 -14.37 -4.09 18.81
N ALA A 538 -15.38 -3.64 19.55
CA ALA A 538 -15.77 -4.24 20.81
C ALA A 538 -16.24 -5.70 20.63
N SER A 539 -17.14 -5.97 19.67
CA SER A 539 -17.63 -7.33 19.41
C SER A 539 -16.52 -8.28 18.96
N SER A 540 -15.64 -7.82 18.06
CA SER A 540 -14.51 -8.62 17.61
C SER A 540 -13.48 -8.86 18.70
N GLY A 541 -13.23 -7.87 19.56
CA GLY A 541 -12.30 -7.98 20.68
C GLY A 541 -12.77 -9.03 21.69
N LEU A 542 -14.07 -9.06 22.00
CA LEU A 542 -14.66 -10.09 22.87
C LEU A 542 -14.50 -11.50 22.28
N LEU A 543 -14.77 -11.67 20.98
CA LEU A 543 -14.57 -12.97 20.32
C LEU A 543 -13.10 -13.40 20.35
N PHE A 544 -12.17 -12.49 20.07
CA PHE A 544 -10.75 -12.75 20.17
C PHE A 544 -10.36 -13.20 21.58
N ASP A 545 -10.85 -12.51 22.61
CA ASP A 545 -10.58 -12.85 24.01
C ASP A 545 -11.14 -14.22 24.41
N VAL A 546 -12.35 -14.55 23.98
CA VAL A 546 -12.98 -15.86 24.26
C VAL A 546 -12.20 -16.98 23.59
N LEU A 547 -11.90 -16.85 22.30
CA LEU A 547 -11.14 -17.88 21.57
C LEU A 547 -9.75 -18.03 22.17
N THR A 548 -9.02 -16.94 22.42
CA THR A 548 -7.66 -17.01 22.99
C THR A 548 -7.62 -17.74 24.33
N ARG A 549 -8.68 -17.64 25.16
CA ARG A 549 -8.74 -18.28 26.47
C ARG A 549 -9.27 -19.71 26.44
N HIS A 550 -10.21 -20.01 25.55
CA HIS A 550 -10.99 -21.25 25.59
C HIS A 550 -10.75 -22.18 24.40
N ASP A 551 -10.18 -21.67 23.31
CA ASP A 551 -9.81 -22.38 22.09
C ASP A 551 -8.56 -21.72 21.45
N PRO A 552 -7.38 -21.82 22.10
CA PRO A 552 -6.17 -21.14 21.66
C PRO A 552 -5.67 -21.65 20.30
N ASP A 553 -6.03 -22.88 19.93
CA ASP A 553 -5.69 -23.52 18.66
C ASP A 553 -6.73 -23.24 17.55
N HIS A 554 -7.65 -22.30 17.79
CA HIS A 554 -8.69 -21.97 16.83
C HIS A 554 -8.09 -21.48 15.50
N LEU A 555 -8.54 -22.07 14.38
CA LEU A 555 -7.94 -21.87 13.06
C LEU A 555 -7.84 -20.40 12.61
N LEU A 556 -8.82 -19.56 12.97
CA LEU A 556 -8.82 -18.14 12.65
C LEU A 556 -7.83 -17.32 13.49
N LEU A 557 -7.47 -17.77 14.70
CA LEU A 557 -6.39 -17.15 15.48
C LEU A 557 -5.04 -17.44 14.82
N HIS A 558 -4.80 -18.69 14.44
CA HIS A 558 -3.59 -19.08 13.70
C HIS A 558 -3.48 -18.35 12.35
N GLN A 559 -4.59 -18.23 11.62
CA GLN A 559 -4.62 -17.42 10.40
C GLN A 559 -4.29 -15.95 10.70
N ALA A 560 -4.90 -15.35 11.73
CA ALA A 560 -4.64 -13.96 12.10
C ALA A 560 -3.17 -13.73 12.47
N GLN A 561 -2.56 -14.65 13.21
CA GLN A 561 -1.15 -14.58 13.56
C GLN A 561 -0.25 -14.73 12.33
N ARG A 562 -0.53 -15.70 11.44
CA ARG A 562 0.25 -15.91 10.21
C ARG A 562 0.15 -14.70 9.28
N GLU A 563 -1.04 -14.15 9.06
CA GLU A 563 -1.25 -12.97 8.22
C GLU A 563 -0.70 -11.69 8.85
N LEU A 564 -0.71 -11.58 10.18
CA LEU A 564 -0.03 -10.49 10.88
C LEU A 564 1.48 -10.52 10.59
N PHE A 565 2.13 -11.69 10.71
CA PHE A 565 3.56 -11.83 10.47
C PHE A 565 3.92 -11.66 8.99
N SER A 566 3.26 -12.38 8.09
CA SER A 566 3.57 -12.34 6.65
C SER A 566 3.11 -11.04 5.97
N GLY A 567 1.97 -10.49 6.37
CA GLY A 567 1.35 -9.31 5.77
C GLY A 567 1.77 -8.01 6.42
N LEU A 568 1.23 -7.72 7.61
CA LEU A 568 1.40 -6.41 8.26
C LEU A 568 2.82 -6.13 8.76
N LEU A 569 3.51 -7.15 9.27
CA LEU A 569 4.89 -7.01 9.74
C LEU A 569 5.93 -7.27 8.65
N GLU A 570 5.48 -7.74 7.48
CA GLU A 570 6.35 -8.16 6.37
C GLU A 570 7.56 -8.99 6.86
N LEU A 571 7.35 -9.92 7.80
CA LEU A 571 8.42 -10.58 8.56
C LEU A 571 9.45 -11.25 7.64
N ASP A 572 8.98 -11.93 6.59
CA ASP A 572 9.86 -12.57 5.62
C ASP A 572 10.77 -11.52 4.95
N ARG A 573 10.20 -10.39 4.51
CA ARG A 573 10.97 -9.30 3.90
C ARG A 573 11.90 -8.61 4.90
N LEU A 574 11.49 -8.43 6.15
CA LEU A 574 12.36 -7.88 7.19
C LEU A 574 13.52 -8.82 7.48
N THR A 575 13.27 -10.12 7.52
CA THR A 575 14.28 -11.18 7.67
C THR A 575 15.27 -11.14 6.51
N ASP A 576 14.77 -11.13 5.28
CA ASP A 576 15.60 -11.04 4.07
C ASP A 576 16.43 -9.74 4.06
N THR A 577 15.82 -8.63 4.47
CA THR A 577 16.49 -7.33 4.57
C THR A 577 17.60 -7.33 5.61
N LEU A 578 17.42 -7.98 6.77
CA LEU A 578 18.46 -8.10 7.80
C LEU A 578 19.62 -8.98 7.32
N HIS A 579 19.33 -10.13 6.72
CA HIS A 579 20.35 -10.98 6.11
C HIS A 579 21.11 -10.22 5.03
N ASP A 580 20.41 -9.45 4.22
CA ASP A 580 21.03 -8.64 3.18
C ASP A 580 21.89 -7.52 3.76
N CYS A 581 21.38 -6.75 4.73
CA CYS A 581 22.14 -5.75 5.48
C CYS A 581 23.42 -6.33 6.09
N ALA A 582 23.35 -7.53 6.67
CA ALA A 582 24.49 -8.19 7.31
C ALA A 582 25.58 -8.60 6.32
N ARG A 583 25.23 -8.90 5.06
CA ARG A 583 26.20 -9.27 4.00
C ARG A 583 26.83 -8.06 3.31
N ARG A 584 26.17 -6.90 3.33
CA ARG A 584 26.65 -5.69 2.66
C ARG A 584 27.87 -5.09 3.38
N GLN A 585 28.70 -4.40 2.60
CA GLN A 585 29.75 -3.55 3.17
C GLN A 585 29.08 -2.33 3.84
N LEU A 586 29.18 -2.23 5.16
CA LEU A 586 28.68 -1.07 5.89
C LEU A 586 29.56 0.16 5.59
N ARG A 587 28.93 1.27 5.25
CA ARG A 587 29.56 2.57 5.05
C ARG A 587 28.96 3.56 6.03
N LEU A 588 29.59 3.69 7.20
CA LEU A 588 29.21 4.66 8.21
C LEU A 588 29.89 6.01 7.94
N CYS A 589 29.09 7.00 7.55
CA CYS A 589 29.53 8.38 7.27
C CYS A 589 29.04 9.34 8.35
N ALA A 590 29.82 10.37 8.69
CA ALA A 590 29.45 11.37 9.69
C ALA A 590 29.43 12.80 9.09
N PRO A 591 28.47 13.12 8.20
CA PRO A 591 28.44 14.42 7.55
C PRO A 591 28.13 15.54 8.55
N ALA A 592 28.73 16.72 8.34
CA ALA A 592 28.58 17.88 9.23
C ALA A 592 27.19 18.55 9.18
N SER A 593 26.28 18.09 8.30
CA SER A 593 24.90 18.55 8.19
C SER A 593 24.07 17.54 7.42
N LEU A 594 22.75 17.70 7.47
CA LEU A 594 21.82 16.93 6.65
C LEU A 594 22.22 16.99 5.16
N THR A 595 22.21 15.82 4.54
CA THR A 595 22.54 15.57 3.13
C THR A 595 21.24 15.56 2.30
N PRO A 596 21.34 15.57 0.96
CA PRO A 596 20.18 15.39 0.11
C PRO A 596 19.34 14.13 0.42
N LEU A 597 19.96 13.04 0.91
CA LEU A 597 19.25 11.82 1.29
C LEU A 597 18.75 11.82 2.75
N SER A 598 19.46 12.43 3.70
CA SER A 598 18.99 12.48 5.10
C SER A 598 17.94 13.55 5.35
N PHE A 599 17.94 14.64 4.58
CA PHE A 599 16.97 15.73 4.75
C PHE A 599 15.50 15.28 4.60
N PRO A 600 15.09 14.50 3.57
CA PRO A 600 13.72 14.01 3.45
C PRO A 600 13.28 13.12 4.62
N LEU A 601 14.17 12.29 5.16
CA LEU A 601 13.88 11.43 6.32
C LEU A 601 13.74 12.25 7.60
N TRP A 602 14.63 13.21 7.82
CA TRP A 602 14.51 14.16 8.93
C TRP A 602 13.21 14.98 8.83
N ALA A 603 12.83 15.43 7.64
CA ALA A 603 11.56 16.13 7.45
C ALA A 603 10.33 15.27 7.79
N GLU A 604 10.40 13.95 7.54
CA GLU A 604 9.33 13.00 7.92
C GLU A 604 9.24 12.84 9.43
N SER A 605 10.37 12.83 10.17
CA SER A 605 10.35 12.72 11.64
C SER A 605 9.67 13.92 12.32
N LEU A 606 9.68 15.09 11.69
CA LEU A 606 8.97 16.27 12.17
C LEU A 606 7.45 16.22 11.99
N ARG A 607 6.90 15.34 11.13
CA ARG A 607 5.44 15.27 10.86
C ARG A 607 4.61 14.87 12.08
N GLY A 608 5.22 14.23 13.07
CA GLY A 608 4.57 13.81 14.33
C GLY A 608 4.58 14.85 15.45
N GLN A 609 5.24 16.00 15.27
CA GLN A 609 5.33 17.03 16.31
C GLN A 609 4.19 18.03 16.20
N LEU A 610 3.46 18.25 17.30
CA LEU A 610 2.49 19.34 17.41
C LEU A 610 3.21 20.69 17.39
N SER A 611 2.90 21.53 16.40
CA SER A 611 3.46 22.87 16.25
C SER A 611 2.37 23.87 15.88
N THR A 612 2.54 25.13 16.28
CA THR A 612 1.67 26.25 15.88
C THR A 612 2.00 26.77 14.47
N GLU A 613 3.12 26.35 13.88
CA GLU A 613 3.50 26.65 12.50
C GLU A 613 3.24 25.43 11.59
N ASP A 614 2.73 25.67 10.37
CA ASP A 614 2.47 24.59 9.41
C ASP A 614 3.75 23.83 9.04
N TRP A 615 3.67 22.50 9.06
CA TRP A 615 4.80 21.59 8.83
C TRP A 615 5.50 21.87 7.48
N SER A 616 4.74 22.16 6.43
CA SER A 616 5.29 22.43 5.09
C SER A 616 6.20 23.65 5.10
N THR A 617 5.82 24.68 5.85
CA THR A 617 6.58 25.94 5.97
C THR A 617 7.91 25.73 6.69
N ARG A 618 7.90 24.93 7.78
CA ARG A 618 9.13 24.56 8.53
C ARG A 618 10.13 23.80 7.66
N VAL A 619 9.65 22.78 6.93
CA VAL A 619 10.49 21.95 6.06
C VAL A 619 11.05 22.79 4.91
N GLN A 620 10.25 23.63 4.27
CA GLN A 620 10.71 24.49 3.18
C GLN A 620 11.79 25.48 3.64
N ARG A 621 11.65 26.09 4.82
CA ARG A 621 12.67 26.97 5.40
C ARG A 621 13.98 26.23 5.65
N ALA A 622 13.92 25.03 6.22
CA ALA A 622 15.10 24.20 6.47
C ALA A 622 15.80 23.76 5.16
N ALA A 623 15.02 23.36 4.15
CA ALA A 623 15.53 23.04 2.81
C ALA A 623 16.30 24.23 2.21
N GLN A 624 15.69 25.42 2.19
CA GLN A 624 16.31 26.63 1.66
C GLN A 624 17.60 27.00 2.39
N GLN A 625 17.67 26.81 3.71
CA GLN A 625 18.89 27.06 4.49
C GLN A 625 20.02 26.09 4.12
N LEU A 626 19.72 24.80 3.99
CA LEU A 626 20.70 23.80 3.57
C LEU A 626 21.13 24.02 2.11
N GLU A 627 20.20 24.30 1.22
CA GLU A 627 20.48 24.62 -0.18
C GLU A 627 21.35 25.89 -0.33
N ARG A 628 21.16 26.90 0.53
CA ARG A 628 22.03 28.09 0.56
C ARG A 628 23.41 27.77 1.12
N LYS A 629 23.49 26.95 2.17
CA LYS A 629 24.76 26.51 2.78
C LYS A 629 25.62 25.73 1.79
N HIS A 630 25.00 24.88 0.97
CA HIS A 630 25.70 23.96 0.07
C HIS A 630 25.74 24.41 -1.39
N GLY A 631 24.93 25.39 -1.79
CA GLY A 631 24.79 25.87 -3.17
C GLY A 631 25.87 26.84 -3.64
N ARG A 632 27.12 26.66 -3.19
CA ARG A 632 28.32 27.31 -3.76
C ARG A 632 29.03 26.37 -4.71
#